data_AF-A0A950U374-F1
#
_entry.id   AF-A0A950U374-F1
#
_cell.length_a   1.000
_cell.length_b   1.000
_cell.length_c   1.000
_cell.angle_alpha   90.00
_cell.angle_beta   90.00
_cell.angle_gamma   90.00
#
_symmetry.space_group_name_H-M   'P 1'
#
loop_
_entity.id
_entity.type
_entity.pdbx_description
1 polymer ?
#
loop_
_entity_poly.entity_id
_entity_poly.type
_entity_poly.pdbx_seq_one_letter_code
_entity_poly.pdbx_strand_id
1 'polypeptide(L)' 'LVIDIWEHAFYLQYKNVKADYVDAFWNIVNWNDVTTRFQQARKNSLV' A
#
# COMPACT_ATOMS: atom_id res chain seq x y z
N LEU A 1 2.37 -3.34 -4.62
CA LEU A 1 1.82 -2.54 -3.50
C LEU A 1 0.40 -3.03 -3.25
N VAL A 2 -0.01 -3.19 -2.00
CA VAL A 2 -1.38 -3.55 -1.61
C VAL A 2 -1.76 -2.71 -0.40
N ILE A 3 -3.03 -2.28 -0.34
CA ILE A 3 -3.63 -1.61 0.83
C ILE A 3 -4.72 -2.54 1.36
N ASP A 4 -4.68 -2.80 2.67
CA ASP A 4 -5.72 -3.58 3.35
C ASP A 4 -6.80 -2.63 3.90
N ILE A 5 -8.05 -2.80 3.46
CA ILE A 5 -9.21 -1.98 3.86
C ILE A 5 -10.17 -2.79 4.76
N TRP A 6 -9.71 -3.90 5.33
CA TRP A 6 -10.43 -4.57 6.42
C TRP A 6 -10.35 -3.74 7.69
N GLU A 7 -11.43 -3.72 8.48
CA GLU A 7 -11.52 -2.90 9.70
C GLU A 7 -10.36 -3.22 10.67
N HIS A 8 -9.93 -4.48 10.75
CA HIS A 8 -8.79 -4.87 11.58
C HIS A 8 -7.46 -4.17 11.21
N ALA A 9 -7.31 -3.65 10.00
CA ALA A 9 -6.11 -2.97 9.55
C ALA A 9 -6.02 -1.50 10.03
N PHE A 10 -7.15 -0.84 10.33
CA PHE A 10 -7.18 0.60 10.63
C PHE A 10 -8.09 1.01 11.79
N TYR A 11 -9.02 0.18 12.24
CA TYR A 11 -10.11 0.56 13.14
C TYR A 11 -9.64 0.96 14.54
N LEU A 12 -8.48 0.46 15.01
CA LEU A 12 -7.95 0.87 16.32
C LEU A 12 -7.55 2.35 16.34
N GLN A 13 -6.98 2.85 15.25
CA GLN A 13 -6.46 4.23 15.15
C GLN A 13 -7.47 5.19 14.50
N TYR A 14 -8.14 4.76 13.43
CA TYR A 14 -8.98 5.62 12.59
C TYR A 14 -10.49 5.33 12.71
N LYS A 15 -10.88 4.29 13.47
CA LYS A 15 -12.29 3.90 13.71
C LYS A 15 -13.05 3.81 12.38
N ASN A 16 -14.08 4.65 12.21
CA ASN A 16 -14.94 4.72 11.03
C ASN A 16 -14.42 5.65 9.93
N VAL A 17 -13.34 6.41 10.17
CA VAL A 17 -12.81 7.39 9.21
C VAL A 17 -11.76 6.72 8.31
N LYS A 18 -12.25 5.99 7.31
CA LYS A 18 -11.38 5.26 6.36
C LYS A 18 -10.50 6.18 5.51
N ALA A 19 -10.95 7.40 5.25
CA ALA A 19 -10.22 8.37 4.42
C ALA A 19 -8.86 8.73 5.04
N ASP A 20 -8.87 9.09 6.32
CA ASP A 20 -7.65 9.46 7.06
C ASP A 20 -6.62 8.32 7.11
N TYR A 21 -7.06 7.06 7.17
CA TYR A 21 -6.18 5.90 7.08
C TYR A 21 -5.48 5.83 5.71
N VAL A 22 -6.21 6.04 4.62
CA VAL A 22 -5.65 6.01 3.26
C VAL A 22 -4.70 7.19 3.04
N ASP A 23 -5.03 8.37 3.54
CA ASP A 23 -4.16 9.55 3.43
C ASP A 23 -2.86 9.35 4.22
N ALA A 24 -2.94 8.80 5.43
CA ALA A 24 -1.76 8.46 6.22
C ALA A 24 -0.93 7.35 5.57
N PHE A 25 -1.57 6.36 4.94
CA PHE A 25 -0.90 5.26 4.25
C PHE A 25 0.07 5.78 3.17
N TRP A 26 -0.35 6.73 2.34
CA TRP A 26 0.49 7.28 1.26
C TRP A 26 1.78 7.94 1.75
N ASN A 27 1.79 8.45 2.99
CA ASN A 27 2.97 9.06 3.60
C ASN A 27 4.00 8.03 4.10
N ILE A 28 3.62 6.76 4.26
CA ILE A 28 4.49 5.71 4.81
C ILE A 28 4.86 4.62 3.80
N VAL A 29 4.34 4.68 2.56
CA VAL A 29 4.67 3.71 1.51
C VAL A 29 6.16 3.71 1.19
N ASN A 30 6.76 2.52 1.18
CA ASN A 30 8.13 2.34 0.70
C ASN A 30 8.15 2.29 -0.84
N TRP A 31 8.35 3.45 -1.48
CA TRP A 31 8.40 3.57 -2.94
C TRP A 31 9.59 2.86 -3.60
N ASN A 32 10.71 2.67 -2.88
CA ASN A 32 11.87 1.96 -3.41
C ASN A 32 11.57 0.46 -3.61
N ASP A 33 10.90 -0.17 -2.65
CA ASP A 33 10.44 -1.56 -2.76
C ASP A 33 9.41 -1.72 -3.89
N VAL A 34 8.44 -0.80 -3.98
CA VAL A 34 7.43 -0.79 -5.06
C VAL A 34 8.09 -0.72 -6.44
N THR A 35 9.05 0.18 -6.61
CA THR A 35 9.80 0.33 -7.86
C THR A 35 10.58 -0.93 -8.20
N THR A 36 11.25 -1.53 -7.21
CA THR A 36 12.03 -2.76 -7.39
C THR A 36 11.14 -3.92 -7.86
N ARG A 37 10.00 -4.13 -7.20
CA ARG A 37 9.03 -5.18 -7.58
C ARG A 37 8.43 -4.93 -8.97
N PHE A 38 8.14 -3.66 -9.29
CA PHE A 38 7.64 -3.29 -10.62
C PHE A 38 8.65 -3.62 -11.73
N GLN A 39 9.94 -3.26 -11.54
CA GLN A 39 10.97 -3.58 -12.53
C GLN A 39 11.16 -5.09 -12.69
N GLN A 40 11.14 -5.85 -11.60
CA GLN A 40 11.20 -7.32 -11.64
C GLN A 40 10.02 -7.91 -12.42
N ALA A 41 8.80 -7.47 -12.14
CA ALA A 41 7.61 -7.92 -12.85
C ALA A 41 7.67 -7.61 -14.35
N ARG A 42 8.12 -6.40 -14.72
CA ARG A 42 8.28 -5.97 -16.11
C ARG A 42 9.38 -6.74 -16.85
N LYS A 43 10.47 -7.13 -16.16
CA LYS A 43 11.52 -7.97 -16.75
C LYS A 43 11.01 -9.38 -17.04
N ASN A 44 10.20 -9.93 -16.13
CA ASN A 44 9.63 -11.27 -16.26
C ASN A 44 8.56 -11.37 -17.35
N SER A 45 7.92 -10.28 -17.75
CA SER A 45 6.94 -10.27 -18.85
C SER A 45 7.55 -10.17 -20.25
N LEU A 46 8.88 -10.06 -20.36
CA LEU A 46 9.62 -9.95 -21.62
C LEU A 46 10.33 -11.26 -22.02
N VAL A 47 9.96 -12.37 -21.38
CA VAL A 47 10.43 -13.73 -21.69
C VAL A 47 9.28 -14.55 -22.25
#